data_AF-A0A7J2MP84-F1
#
_entry.id   AF-A0A7J2MP84-F1
#
_cell.length_a   1.000
_cell.length_b   1.000
_cell.length_c   1.000
_cell.angle_alpha   90.00
_cell.angle_beta   90.00
_cell.angle_gamma   90.00
#
_symmetry.space_group_name_H-M   'P 1'
#
loop_
_entity.id
_entity.type
_entity.pdbx_description
1 polymer ?
#
loop_
_entity_poly.entity_id
_entity_poly.type
_entity_poly.pdbx_seq_one_letter_code
_entity_poly.pdbx_strand_id
1 'polypeptide(L)' 'MKRIKLQILKALADGTRLKIMDFLKDGEKNVGEIKPHVGTTQSNVSQHLRILKDAGIVDN' A
#
# COMPACT_ATOMS: atom_id res chain seq x y z
N MET A 1 -4.95 -13.98 17.83
CA MET A 1 -5.13 -12.50 17.78
C MET A 1 -3.83 -11.68 17.70
N LYS A 2 -2.70 -12.03 18.35
CA LYS A 2 -1.47 -11.20 18.33
C LYS A 2 -0.78 -11.03 16.96
N ARG A 3 -0.83 -12.04 16.09
CA ARG A 3 -0.05 -12.06 14.82
C ARG A 3 -0.59 -11.10 13.74
N ILE A 4 -1.92 -11.03 13.59
CA ILE A 4 -2.59 -10.17 12.59
C ILE A 4 -2.30 -8.69 12.87
N LYS A 5 -2.43 -8.26 14.14
CA LYS A 5 -2.14 -6.87 14.53
C LYS A 5 -0.70 -6.48 14.20
N LEU A 6 0.26 -7.38 14.37
CA LEU A 6 1.67 -7.09 14.07
C LEU A 6 1.95 -6.96 12.56
N GLN A 7 1.31 -7.77 11.72
CA GLN A 7 1.47 -7.67 10.26
C GLN A 7 0.92 -6.35 9.72
N ILE A 8 -0.26 -5.93 10.19
CA ILE A 8 -0.85 -4.64 9.82
C ILE A 8 0.07 -3.50 10.24
N LEU A 9 0.55 -3.50 11.49
CA LEU A 9 1.46 -2.45 11.97
C LEU A 9 2.77 -2.38 11.16
N LYS A 10 3.36 -3.53 10.79
CA LYS A 10 4.55 -3.58 9.92
C LYS A 10 4.26 -3.08 8.51
N ALA A 11 3.10 -3.41 7.96
CA ALA A 11 2.67 -2.92 6.66
C ALA A 11 2.43 -1.40 6.68
N LEU A 12 1.93 -0.84 7.78
CA LEU A 12 1.71 0.61 7.91
C LEU A 12 2.97 1.41 8.29
N ALA A 13 4.02 0.77 8.82
CA ALA A 13 5.25 1.43 9.28
C ALA A 13 6.20 1.91 8.16
N ASP A 14 5.69 2.19 6.96
CA ASP A 14 6.47 2.62 5.81
C ASP A 14 5.81 3.80 5.11
N GLY A 15 6.60 4.85 4.90
CA GLY A 15 6.08 6.12 4.38
C GLY A 15 5.49 6.01 2.98
N THR A 16 6.03 5.13 2.11
CA THR A 16 5.48 4.94 0.77
C THR A 16 4.12 4.25 0.84
N ARG A 17 3.99 3.21 1.67
CA ARG A 17 2.71 2.51 1.87
C ARG A 17 1.63 3.41 2.48
N LEU A 18 2.01 4.31 3.40
CA LEU A 18 1.10 5.33 3.93
C LEU A 18 0.65 6.31 2.84
N LYS A 19 1.55 6.77 1.96
CA LYS A 19 1.17 7.62 0.81
C LYS A 19 0.23 6.92 -0.17
N ILE A 20 0.50 5.63 -0.47
CA ILE A 20 -0.40 4.82 -1.31
C ILE A 20 -1.79 4.76 -0.68
N MET A 21 -1.87 4.45 0.62
CA MET A 21 -3.13 4.36 1.34
C MET A 21 -3.87 5.70 1.36
N ASP A 22 -3.17 6.82 1.54
CA ASP A 22 -3.78 8.14 1.52
C ASP A 22 -4.37 8.46 0.14
N PHE A 23 -3.67 8.15 -0.93
CA PHE A 23 -4.12 8.36 -2.31
C PHE A 23 -5.32 7.47 -2.71
N LEU A 24 -5.40 6.26 -2.16
CA LEU A 24 -6.52 5.34 -2.38
C LEU A 24 -7.80 5.74 -1.62
N LYS A 25 -7.74 6.66 -0.65
CA LYS A 25 -8.94 7.15 0.06
C LYS A 25 -9.90 7.87 -0.88
N ASP A 26 -9.40 8.43 -1.98
CA ASP A 26 -10.18 9.14 -2.99
C ASP A 26 -10.78 8.20 -4.06
N GLY A 27 -10.81 6.89 -3.79
CA GLY A 27 -11.37 5.85 -4.65
C GLY A 27 -10.32 4.96 -5.31
N GLU A 28 -10.80 4.02 -6.14
CA GLU A 28 -9.98 3.06 -6.87
C GLU A 28 -8.96 3.79 -7.78
N LYS A 29 -7.71 3.31 -7.78
CA LYS A 29 -6.62 3.85 -8.59
C LYS A 29 -5.87 2.71 -9.25
N ASN A 30 -5.44 2.91 -10.49
CA ASN A 30 -4.52 2.01 -11.13
C ASN A 30 -3.06 2.33 -10.73
N VAL A 31 -2.17 1.35 -10.92
CA VAL A 31 -0.74 1.48 -10.57
C VAL A 31 -0.06 2.65 -11.30
N GLY A 32 -0.52 2.97 -12.51
CA GLY A 32 -0.03 4.11 -13.30
C GLY A 32 -0.36 5.47 -12.68
N GLU A 33 -1.49 5.58 -11.97
CA GLU A 33 -1.87 6.77 -11.20
C GLU A 33 -1.12 6.87 -9.87
N ILE A 34 -0.87 5.73 -9.21
CA ILE A 34 -0.17 5.69 -7.92
C ILE A 34 1.31 6.06 -8.08
N LYS A 35 1.97 5.53 -9.12
CA LYS A 35 3.40 5.75 -9.41
C LYS A 35 3.84 7.23 -9.34
N PRO A 36 3.23 8.18 -10.07
CA PRO A 36 3.62 9.58 -10.01
C PRO A 36 3.30 10.22 -8.66
N HIS A 37 2.26 9.77 -7.95
CA HIS A 37 1.90 10.31 -6.64
C HIS A 37 2.93 9.96 -5.55
N VAL A 38 3.47 8.74 -5.57
CA VAL A 38 4.43 8.29 -4.54
C VAL A 38 5.89 8.49 -4.92
N GLY A 39 6.18 8.82 -6.19
CA GLY A 39 7.52 9.14 -6.67
C GLY A 39 8.43 7.92 -6.78
N THR A 40 7.92 6.77 -7.23
CA THR A 40 8.70 5.54 -7.33
C THR A 40 8.46 4.77 -8.64
N THR A 41 9.10 3.63 -8.81
CA THR A 41 8.92 2.78 -10.01
C THR A 41 7.65 1.95 -9.90
N GLN A 42 7.09 1.55 -11.05
CA GLN A 42 5.93 0.66 -11.09
C GLN A 42 6.17 -0.67 -10.35
N SER A 43 7.36 -1.26 -10.50
CA SER A 43 7.75 -2.49 -9.79
C SER A 43 7.67 -2.31 -8.27
N ASN A 44 8.20 -1.18 -7.77
CA ASN A 44 8.16 -0.89 -6.34
C ASN A 44 6.74 -0.58 -5.84
N VAL A 45 5.89 0.10 -6.63
CA VAL A 45 4.46 0.26 -6.30
C VAL A 45 3.77 -1.11 -6.19
N SER A 46 3.97 -2.00 -7.16
CA SER A 46 3.39 -3.36 -7.13
C SER A 46 3.83 -4.15 -5.90
N GLN A 47 5.11 -4.05 -5.52
CA GLN A 47 5.63 -4.68 -4.30
C GLN A 47 4.95 -4.14 -3.04
N HIS A 48 4.79 -2.81 -2.95
CA HIS A 48 4.11 -2.17 -1.82
C HIS A 48 2.63 -2.56 -1.73
N LEU A 49 1.91 -2.57 -2.86
CA LEU A 49 0.52 -3.00 -2.93
C LEU A 49 0.36 -4.47 -2.52
N ARG A 50 1.28 -5.35 -2.93
CA ARG A 50 1.30 -6.75 -2.49
C ARG A 50 1.42 -6.86 -0.98
N ILE A 51 2.32 -6.11 -0.34
CA ILE A 51 2.48 -6.12 1.13
C ILE A 51 1.21 -5.65 1.83
N LEU A 52 0.57 -4.58 1.33
CA LEU A 52 -0.69 -4.08 1.87
C LEU A 52 -1.82 -5.10 1.72
N LYS A 53 -1.89 -5.77 0.56
CA LYS A 53 -2.87 -6.82 0.28
C LYS A 53 -2.68 -8.07 1.14
N ASP A 54 -1.43 -8.53 1.28
CA ASP A 54 -1.07 -9.66 2.15
C ASP A 54 -1.38 -9.35 3.63
N ALA A 55 -1.38 -8.08 4.02
CA ALA A 55 -1.79 -7.60 5.34
C ALA A 55 -3.31 -7.37 5.47
N GLY A 56 -4.09 -7.52 4.40
CA GLY A 56 -5.54 -7.29 4.36
C GLY A 56 -5.95 -5.82 4.48
N ILE A 57 -5.07 -4.88 4.10
CA ILE A 57 -5.31 -3.43 4.19
C ILE A 57 -5.97 -2.90 2.90
N VAL A 58 -5.65 -3.50 1.76
CA VAL A 58 -6.21 -3.16 0.44
C VAL A 58 -6.62 -4.42 -0.29
N ASP A 59 -7.54 -4.29 -1.24
CA ASP A 59 -7.98 -5.34 -2.16
C ASP A 59 -7.63 -4.99 -3.63
N ASN A 60 -8.20 -5.76 -4.57
CA ASN A 60 -7.96 -5.60 -6.00
C ASN A 60 -8.91 -4.58 -6.60
#